data_AF-A0A7X4GDR0-F1
#
_entry.id   AF-A0A7X4GDR0-F1
#
_cell.length_a   1.000
_cell.length_b   1.000
_cell.length_c   1.000
_cell.angle_alpha   90.00
_cell.angle_beta   90.00
_cell.angle_gamma   90.00
#
_symmetry.space_group_name_H-M   'P 1'
#
loop_
_entity.id
_entity.type
_entity.pdbx_description
1 polymer ?
#
loop_
_entity_poly.entity_id
_entity_poly.type
_entity_poly.pdbx_seq_one_letter_code
_entity_poly.pdbx_strand_id
1 'polypeptide(L)'
;MTELIDHMIAYYVDGPANDLSIATRWYPYGELALIIEDKFSIATRKFGLKVRSHSKVAGMTFLDAMIAQGAWETKDNDYGGQMHQFQADRFKAAIRQRQDSDPIILKARAEGPEYWDKAFGELVA
;
A
#
# COMPACT_ATOMS: atom_id res chain seq x y z
N MET A 1 1.62 -5.79 16.07
CA MET A 1 2.33 -4.86 15.17
C MET A 1 2.16 -5.27 13.72
N THR A 2 2.48 -6.51 13.33
CA THR A 2 2.20 -7.05 11.97
C THR A 2 0.74 -6.86 11.58
N GLU A 3 -0.18 -7.19 12.48
CA GLU A 3 -1.62 -7.05 12.22
C GLU A 3 -2.07 -5.62 11.91
N LEU A 4 -1.53 -4.60 12.60
CA LEU A 4 -1.83 -3.20 12.29
C LEU A 4 -1.33 -2.82 10.88
N ILE A 5 -0.13 -3.26 10.52
CA ILE A 5 0.43 -3.05 9.19
C ILE A 5 -0.43 -3.72 8.12
N ASP A 6 -0.85 -4.97 8.35
CA ASP A 6 -1.69 -5.73 7.43
C ASP A 6 -3.04 -5.02 7.23
N HIS A 7 -3.66 -4.49 8.29
CA HIS A 7 -4.90 -3.72 8.18
C HIS A 7 -4.69 -2.37 7.47
N MET A 8 -3.56 -1.70 7.67
CA MET A 8 -3.23 -0.48 6.92
C MET A 8 -3.10 -0.76 5.43
N ILE A 9 -2.44 -1.87 5.06
CA ILE A 9 -2.28 -2.29 3.65
C ILE A 9 -3.63 -2.68 3.07
N ALA A 10 -4.43 -3.49 3.77
CA ALA A 10 -5.76 -3.88 3.34
C ALA A 10 -6.67 -2.68 3.11
N TYR A 11 -6.70 -1.72 4.04
CA TYR A 11 -7.45 -0.48 3.89
C TYR A 11 -7.00 0.33 2.67
N TYR A 12 -5.68 0.48 2.49
CA TYR A 12 -5.13 1.20 1.34
C TYR A 12 -5.52 0.52 0.02
N VAL A 13 -5.43 -0.82 -0.04
CA VAL A 13 -5.75 -1.62 -1.23
C VAL A 13 -7.25 -1.61 -1.54
N ASP A 14 -8.13 -1.66 -0.54
CA ASP A 14 -9.58 -1.71 -0.76
C ASP A 14 -10.12 -0.39 -1.34
N GLY A 15 -9.53 0.75 -1.00
CA GLY A 15 -9.97 2.06 -1.48
C GLY A 15 -8.87 2.89 -2.15
N PRO A 16 -8.04 3.60 -1.38
CA PRO A 16 -7.13 4.64 -1.89
C PRO A 16 -6.18 4.21 -3.02
N ALA A 17 -5.74 2.95 -3.06
CA ALA A 17 -4.85 2.44 -4.09
C ALA A 17 -5.47 2.49 -5.50
N ASN A 18 -6.79 2.44 -5.62
CA ASN A 18 -7.48 2.47 -6.91
C ASN A 18 -7.23 3.79 -7.69
N ASP A 19 -6.95 4.87 -6.97
CA ASP A 19 -6.67 6.20 -7.52
C ASP A 19 -5.17 6.48 -7.68
N LEU A 20 -4.30 5.51 -7.36
CA LEU A 20 -2.86 5.70 -7.47
C LEU A 20 -2.44 5.81 -8.94
N SER A 21 -1.82 6.94 -9.26
CA SER A 21 -1.15 7.18 -10.52
C SER A 21 0.24 7.78 -10.25
N ILE A 22 1.27 7.14 -10.80
CA ILE A 22 2.66 7.59 -10.75
C ILE A 22 3.13 7.78 -12.18
N ALA A 23 3.84 8.87 -12.46
CA ALA A 23 4.34 9.18 -13.79
C ALA A 23 5.26 8.05 -14.30
N THR A 24 5.15 7.71 -15.59
CA THR A 24 5.90 6.61 -16.21
C THR A 24 7.36 6.98 -16.48
N ARG A 25 8.16 7.11 -15.41
CA ARG A 25 9.61 7.28 -15.46
C ARG A 25 10.29 6.26 -14.54
N TRP A 26 11.62 6.18 -14.62
CA TRP A 26 12.42 5.32 -13.76
C TRP A 26 12.73 6.02 -12.43
N TYR A 27 12.41 5.37 -11.32
CA TYR A 27 12.64 5.85 -9.97
C TYR A 27 13.60 4.92 -9.22
N PRO A 28 14.52 5.44 -8.40
CA PRO A 28 15.21 4.60 -7.42
C PRO A 28 14.22 4.15 -6.33
N TYR A 29 14.48 3.00 -5.72
CA TYR A 29 13.61 2.44 -4.67
C TYR A 29 13.32 3.44 -3.53
N GLY A 30 14.35 4.16 -3.06
CA GLY A 30 14.19 5.12 -1.97
C GLY A 30 13.22 6.27 -2.29
N GLU A 31 13.15 6.72 -3.54
CA GLU A 31 12.17 7.75 -3.94
C GLU A 31 10.75 7.16 -3.96
N LEU A 32 10.58 5.93 -4.46
CA LEU A 32 9.29 5.26 -4.41
C LEU A 32 8.81 5.01 -2.98
N ALA A 33 9.72 4.61 -2.08
CA ALA A 33 9.38 4.39 -0.68
C ALA A 33 8.80 5.67 -0.03
N LEU A 34 9.39 6.84 -0.32
CA LEU A 34 8.88 8.13 0.15
C LEU A 34 7.51 8.48 -0.45
N ILE A 35 7.33 8.26 -1.76
CA ILE A 35 6.05 8.50 -2.44
C ILE A 35 4.94 7.64 -1.83
N ILE A 36 5.19 6.35 -1.64
CA ILE A 36 4.19 5.41 -1.13
C ILE A 36 3.93 5.65 0.37
N GLU A 37 4.97 5.94 1.17
CA GLU A 37 4.81 6.35 2.57
C GLU A 37 3.85 7.54 2.70
N ASP A 38 4.00 8.58 1.87
CA ASP A 38 3.11 9.74 1.86
C ASP A 38 1.66 9.34 1.58
N LYS A 39 1.43 8.42 0.61
CA LYS A 39 0.07 7.93 0.32
C LYS A 39 -0.56 7.19 1.48
N PHE A 40 0.18 6.34 2.16
CA PHE A 40 -0.30 5.66 3.38
C PHE A 40 -0.58 6.66 4.51
N SER A 41 0.30 7.64 4.69
CA SER A 41 0.17 8.70 5.69
C SER A 41 -1.09 9.53 5.49
N ILE A 42 -1.41 9.88 4.24
CA ILE A 42 -2.65 10.60 3.88
C ILE A 42 -3.88 9.70 4.05
N ALA A 43 -3.84 8.46 3.52
CA ALA A 43 -4.96 7.53 3.57
C ALA A 43 -5.41 7.21 4.99
N THR A 44 -4.46 7.01 5.91
CA THR A 44 -4.73 6.55 7.28
C THR A 44 -4.85 7.69 8.30
N ARG A 45 -4.66 8.95 7.89
CA ARG A 45 -4.63 10.12 8.81
C ARG A 45 -5.86 10.22 9.72
N LYS A 46 -7.03 9.77 9.26
CA LYS A 46 -8.29 9.86 10.01
C LYS A 46 -8.33 8.92 11.23
N PHE A 47 -7.51 7.87 11.25
CA PHE A 47 -7.44 6.89 12.34
C PHE A 47 -6.43 7.30 13.44
N GLY A 48 -5.88 8.52 13.36
CA GLY A 48 -5.04 9.10 14.40
C GLY A 48 -3.54 8.81 14.27
N LEU A 49 -2.77 9.42 15.18
CA LEU A 49 -1.30 9.42 15.12
C LEU A 49 -0.68 8.03 15.31
N LYS A 50 -1.26 7.18 16.17
CA LYS A 50 -0.77 5.82 16.43
C LYS A 50 -0.79 4.95 15.17
N VAL A 51 -1.84 5.05 14.34
CA VAL A 51 -1.88 4.35 13.04
C VAL A 51 -0.90 5.00 12.07
N ARG A 52 -0.97 6.33 11.93
CA ARG A 52 -0.16 7.08 10.97
C ARG A 52 1.35 6.90 11.18
N SER A 53 1.84 6.74 12.41
CA SER A 53 3.28 6.53 12.69
C SER A 53 3.86 5.27 12.05
N HIS A 54 3.02 4.35 11.58
CA HIS A 54 3.43 3.12 10.90
C HIS A 54 3.41 3.21 9.36
N SER A 55 3.10 4.38 8.79
CA SER A 55 2.96 4.57 7.33
C SER A 55 4.19 4.16 6.54
N LYS A 56 5.39 4.41 7.08
CA LYS A 56 6.65 4.02 6.43
C LYS A 56 6.76 2.50 6.27
N VAL A 57 6.50 1.76 7.34
CA VAL A 57 6.59 0.30 7.33
C VAL A 57 5.52 -0.28 6.42
N ALA A 58 4.28 0.20 6.52
CA ALA A 58 3.19 -0.26 5.64
C ALA A 58 3.46 0.05 4.17
N GLY A 59 3.96 1.25 3.88
CA GLY A 59 4.27 1.69 2.52
C GLY A 59 5.41 0.88 1.88
N MET A 60 6.49 0.61 2.62
CA MET A 60 7.58 -0.22 2.12
C MET A 60 7.14 -1.67 1.91
N THR A 61 6.44 -2.28 2.88
CA THR A 61 5.91 -3.65 2.74
C THR A 61 4.97 -3.77 1.53
N PHE A 62 4.11 -2.78 1.31
CA PHE A 62 3.26 -2.73 0.13
C PHE A 62 4.08 -2.61 -1.16
N LEU A 63 5.02 -1.66 -1.21
CA LEU A 63 5.86 -1.43 -2.39
C LEU A 63 6.65 -2.68 -2.79
N ASP A 64 7.31 -3.34 -1.84
CA ASP A 64 8.07 -4.56 -2.08
C ASP A 64 7.19 -5.66 -2.67
N ALA A 65 6.01 -5.86 -2.06
CA ALA A 65 5.09 -6.88 -2.50
C ALA A 65 4.51 -6.59 -3.89
N MET A 66 4.33 -5.32 -4.24
CA MET A 66 3.87 -4.95 -5.57
C MET A 66 4.97 -5.03 -6.64
N ILE A 67 6.22 -4.68 -6.31
CA ILE A 67 7.38 -4.92 -7.18
C ILE A 67 7.49 -6.41 -7.49
N ALA A 68 7.37 -7.27 -6.47
CA ALA A 68 7.38 -8.72 -6.64
C ALA A 68 6.23 -9.25 -7.51
N GLN A 69 5.08 -8.56 -7.52
CA GLN A 69 3.94 -8.86 -8.38
C GLN A 69 4.04 -8.24 -9.80
N GLY A 70 5.14 -7.56 -10.10
CA GLY A 70 5.39 -6.97 -11.42
C GLY A 70 4.61 -5.70 -11.72
N ALA A 71 4.01 -5.07 -10.71
CA ALA A 71 3.37 -3.76 -10.85
C ALA A 71 4.39 -2.63 -11.07
N TRP A 72 5.67 -2.92 -10.86
CA TRP A 72 6.80 -2.14 -11.29
C TRP A 72 7.72 -3.00 -12.14
N GLU A 73 8.17 -2.45 -13.26
CA GLU A 73 9.29 -3.02 -14.01
C GLU A 73 10.59 -2.62 -13.34
N THR A 74 11.54 -3.53 -13.23
CA THR A 74 12.82 -3.31 -12.56
C THR A 74 13.98 -3.49 -13.53
N LYS A 75 14.96 -2.58 -13.48
CA LYS A 75 16.24 -2.73 -14.17
C LYS A 75 17.40 -2.30 -13.28
N ASP A 76 18.58 -2.83 -13.55
CA ASP A 76 19.82 -2.34 -12.94
C ASP A 76 20.21 -0.99 -13.57
N ASN A 77 20.88 -0.14 -12.80
CA ASN A 77 21.48 1.10 -13.26
C ASN A 77 23.00 1.01 -13.31
N ASP A 78 23.62 1.98 -14.00
CA ASP A 78 25.08 2.03 -14.20
C ASP A 78 25.88 2.24 -12.91
N TYR A 79 25.20 2.49 -11.79
CA TYR A 79 25.79 2.78 -10.48
C TYR A 79 25.59 1.63 -9.47
N GLY A 80 25.17 0.45 -9.93
CA GLY A 80 25.02 -0.75 -9.08
C GLY A 80 23.75 -0.77 -8.22
N GLY A 81 22.75 0.04 -8.54
CA GLY A 81 21.43 0.04 -7.90
C GLY A 81 20.31 -0.38 -8.86
N GLN A 82 19.10 -0.54 -8.32
CA GLN A 82 17.91 -0.86 -9.12
C GLN A 82 17.02 0.38 -9.30
N MET A 83 16.41 0.45 -10.47
CA MET A 83 15.42 1.45 -10.84
C MET A 83 14.11 0.75 -11.16
N HIS A 84 13.00 1.41 -10.84
CA HIS A 84 11.66 0.87 -10.98
C HIS A 84 10.78 1.84 -11.77
N GLN A 85 10.02 1.31 -12.74
CA GLN A 85 9.05 2.09 -13.51
C GLN A 85 7.65 1.54 -13.27
N PHE A 86 6.69 2.44 -13.00
CA PHE A 86 5.32 2.09 -12.70
C PHE A 86 4.58 1.50 -13.91
N GLN A 87 3.93 0.35 -13.72
CA GLN A 87 3.18 -0.36 -14.76
C GLN A 87 1.69 -0.33 -14.42
N ALA A 88 0.97 0.69 -14.86
CA ALA A 88 -0.40 1.00 -14.40
C ALA A 88 -1.39 -0.16 -14.54
N ASP A 89 -1.37 -0.87 -15.67
CA ASP A 89 -2.29 -1.99 -15.90
C ASP A 89 -1.96 -3.20 -15.01
N ARG A 90 -0.68 -3.49 -14.82
CA ARG A 90 -0.22 -4.55 -13.91
C ARG A 90 -0.52 -4.22 -12.46
N PHE A 91 -0.35 -2.96 -12.09
CA PHE A 91 -0.72 -2.46 -10.77
C PHE A 91 -2.21 -2.66 -10.49
N LYS A 92 -3.09 -2.21 -11.41
CA LYS A 92 -4.54 -2.38 -11.28
C LYS A 92 -4.93 -3.86 -11.18
N ALA A 93 -4.29 -4.74 -11.95
CA ALA A 93 -4.51 -6.18 -11.86
C ALA A 93 -4.12 -6.75 -10.48
N ALA A 94 -2.95 -6.36 -9.96
CA ALA A 94 -2.47 -6.77 -8.64
C ALA A 94 -3.38 -6.28 -7.50
N ILE A 95 -3.86 -5.04 -7.58
CA ILE A 95 -4.83 -4.48 -6.64
C ILE A 95 -6.14 -5.25 -6.64
N ARG A 96 -6.72 -5.52 -7.83
CA ARG A 96 -7.96 -6.31 -7.94
C ARG A 96 -7.80 -7.72 -7.38
N GLN A 97 -6.70 -8.40 -7.71
CA GLN A 97 -6.42 -9.73 -7.17
C GLN A 97 -6.42 -9.72 -5.63
N ARG A 98 -5.76 -8.73 -5.01
CA ARG A 98 -5.75 -8.60 -3.55
C ARG A 98 -7.13 -8.28 -2.98
N GLN A 99 -7.86 -7.37 -3.61
CA GLN A 99 -9.24 -7.04 -3.23
C GLN A 99 -10.16 -8.26 -3.21
N ASP A 100 -9.92 -9.23 -4.10
CA ASP A 100 -10.73 -10.45 -4.21
C ASP A 100 -10.27 -11.57 -3.27
N SER A 101 -9.03 -11.53 -2.77
CA SER A 101 -8.44 -12.63 -1.98
C SER A 101 -8.06 -12.28 -0.54
N ASP A 102 -7.90 -11.00 -0.21
CA ASP A 102 -7.42 -10.58 1.11
C ASP A 102 -8.54 -10.73 2.17
N PRO A 103 -8.33 -11.56 3.21
CA PRO A 103 -9.37 -11.84 4.20
C PRO A 103 -9.79 -10.61 5.01
N ILE A 104 -8.92 -9.62 5.21
CA ILE A 104 -9.25 -8.37 5.92
C ILE A 104 -10.20 -7.55 5.04
N ILE A 105 -9.92 -7.46 3.74
CA ILE A 105 -10.78 -6.74 2.79
C ILE A 105 -12.14 -7.42 2.67
N LEU A 106 -12.16 -8.75 2.54
CA LEU A 106 -13.41 -9.51 2.45
C LEU A 106 -14.26 -9.33 3.72
N LYS A 107 -13.64 -9.32 4.91
CA LYS A 107 -14.30 -9.04 6.18
C LYS A 107 -14.84 -7.60 6.23
N ALA A 108 -14.05 -6.61 5.82
CA ALA A 108 -14.46 -5.21 5.77
C ALA A 108 -15.70 -5.00 4.89
N ARG A 109 -15.74 -5.65 3.72
CA ARG A 109 -16.89 -5.59 2.80
C ARG A 109 -18.14 -6.24 3.38
N ALA A 110 -17.99 -7.29 4.18
CA ALA A 110 -19.11 -7.97 4.83
C ALA A 110 -19.69 -7.16 6.01
N GLU A 111 -18.83 -6.51 6.80
CA GLU A 111 -19.23 -5.74 7.99
C GLU A 111 -19.61 -4.28 7.69
N GLY A 112 -19.18 -3.76 6.54
CA GLY A 112 -19.55 -2.42 6.05
C GLY A 112 -18.62 -1.30 6.52
N PRO A 113 -19.00 -0.03 6.28
CA PRO A 113 -18.10 1.12 6.41
C PRO A 113 -17.50 1.34 7.80
N GLU A 114 -18.22 0.96 8.85
CA GLU A 114 -17.81 1.12 10.26
C GLU A 114 -16.68 0.17 10.67
N TYR A 115 -16.44 -0.89 9.89
CA TYR A 115 -15.42 -1.90 10.16
C TYR A 115 -14.04 -1.27 10.40
N TRP A 116 -13.63 -0.33 9.55
CA TRP A 116 -12.29 0.25 9.62
C TRP A 116 -12.08 1.08 10.89
N ASP A 117 -13.07 1.91 11.26
CA ASP A 117 -12.98 2.72 12.48
C ASP A 117 -12.90 1.84 13.73
N LYS A 118 -13.69 0.74 13.77
CA LYS A 118 -13.63 -0.25 14.84
C LYS A 118 -12.28 -0.99 14.87
N ALA A 119 -11.86 -1.55 13.74
CA ALA A 119 -10.64 -2.35 13.65
C ALA A 119 -9.40 -1.55 14.03
N PHE A 120 -9.23 -0.34 13.49
CA PHE A 120 -8.10 0.51 13.87
C PHE A 120 -8.20 0.98 15.32
N GLY A 121 -9.40 1.27 15.83
CA GLY A 121 -9.61 1.61 17.24
C GLY A 121 -9.14 0.49 18.19
N GLU A 122 -9.49 -0.76 17.90
CA GLU A 122 -9.07 -1.93 18.68
C GLU A 122 -7.57 -2.19 18.59
N LEU A 123 -6.97 -2.03 17.41
CA LEU A 123 -5.54 -2.28 17.17
C LEU A 123 -4.60 -1.26 17.80
N VAL A 124 -5.12 -0.08 18.20
CA VAL A 124 -4.32 1.00 18.81
C VAL A 124 -4.75 1.38 20.22
N ALA A 125 -5.77 0.70 20.77
CA ALA A 125 -6.16 0.81 22.18
C ALA A 125 -5.00 0.36 23.09
#